data_AF-A0A7X3RDB7-F1
#
_entry.id   AF-A0A7X3RDB7-F1
#
_cell.length_a   1.000
_cell.length_b   1.000
_cell.length_c   1.000
_cell.angle_alpha   90.00
_cell.angle_beta   90.00
_cell.angle_gamma   90.00
#
_symmetry.space_group_name_H-M   'P 1'
#
loop_
_entity.id
_entity.type
_entity.pdbx_description
1 polymer ?
#
loop_
_entity_poly.entity_id
_entity_poly.type
_entity_poly.pdbx_seq_one_letter_code
_entity_poly.pdbx_strand_id
1 'polypeptide(L)' 'MTEWRAEHAQSLEKAKEQGLEQGRAEVYEAIAAWNKRRLAAEAKGIPFNEPPPSQNGHQHG' A
#
# COMPACT_ATOMS: atom_id res chain seq x y z
N MET A 1 12.93 20.57 30.29
CA MET A 1 13.13 20.43 28.83
C MET A 1 12.92 18.97 28.44
N THR A 2 11.75 18.41 28.76
CA THR A 2 11.54 16.95 28.76
C THR A 2 10.17 16.58 28.18
N GLU A 3 9.15 17.41 28.44
CA GLU A 3 7.78 17.20 27.96
C GLU A 3 7.65 17.35 26.44
N TRP A 4 8.26 18.40 25.85
CA TRP A 4 8.22 18.63 24.39
C TRP A 4 8.78 17.46 23.55
N ARG A 5 9.79 16.74 24.07
CA ARG A 5 10.36 15.57 23.38
C ARG A 5 9.45 14.34 23.44
N ALA A 6 8.73 14.16 24.55
CA ALA A 6 7.78 13.06 24.71
C ALA A 6 6.54 13.26 23.82
N GLU A 7 6.01 14.49 23.75
CA GLU A 7 4.88 14.83 22.88
C GLU A 7 5.25 14.73 21.39
N HIS A 8 6.47 15.12 21.02
CA HIS A 8 6.97 14.96 19.66
C HIS A 8 7.13 13.48 19.27
N ALA A 9 7.67 12.66 20.17
CA ALA A 9 7.84 11.23 19.90
C ALA A 9 6.49 10.54 19.67
N GLN A 10 5.50 10.79 20.55
CA GLN A 10 4.16 10.23 20.41
C GLN A 10 3.46 10.67 19.12
N SER A 11 3.63 11.94 18.72
CA SER A 11 3.05 12.46 17.47
C SER A 11 3.66 11.81 16.23
N LEU A 12 4.98 11.55 16.24
CA LEU A 12 5.67 10.87 15.14
C LEU A 12 5.31 9.39 15.05
N GLU A 13 5.12 8.70 16.17
CA GLU A 13 4.65 7.32 16.20
C GLU A 13 3.24 7.20 15.62
N LYS A 14 2.33 8.10 16.03
CA LYS A 14 0.97 8.15 15.50
C LYS A 14 0.93 8.48 13.99
N ALA A 15 1.77 9.41 13.54
CA ALA A 15 1.89 9.75 12.12
C ALA A 15 2.46 8.59 11.29
N LYS A 16 3.42 7.82 11.84
CA LYS A 16 3.95 6.62 11.19
C LYS A 16 2.90 5.51 11.12
N GLU A 17 2.16 5.27 12.19
CA GLU A 17 1.10 4.26 12.21
C GLU A 17 0.00 4.59 11.18
N GLN A 18 -0.46 5.84 11.15
CA GLN A 18 -1.43 6.30 10.15
C GLN A 18 -0.89 6.21 8.72
N GLY A 19 0.37 6.60 8.48
CA GLY A 19 0.99 6.48 7.16
C GLY A 19 1.16 5.03 6.70
N LEU A 20 1.45 4.11 7.61
CA LEU A 20 1.52 2.68 7.33
C LEU A 20 0.13 2.08 7.05
N GLU A 21 -0.89 2.49 7.80
CA GLU A 21 -2.27 2.04 7.59
C GLU A 21 -2.82 2.53 6.24
N GLN A 22 -2.65 3.82 5.93
CA GLN A 22 -3.07 4.40 4.65
C GLN A 22 -2.31 3.77 3.48
N GLY A 23 -0.98 3.68 3.57
CA GLY A 23 -0.18 3.05 2.52
C GLY A 23 -0.52 1.57 2.31
N ARG A 24 -0.89 0.85 3.37
CA ARG A 24 -1.39 -0.52 3.27
C ARG A 24 -2.75 -0.57 2.59
N ALA A 25 -3.69 0.29 2.97
CA ALA A 25 -5.02 0.33 2.37
C ALA A 25 -4.96 0.55 0.86
N GLU A 26 -4.16 1.53 0.40
CA GLU A 26 -4.00 1.82 -1.03
C GLU A 26 -3.39 0.63 -1.80
N VAL A 27 -2.39 -0.03 -1.21
CA VAL A 27 -1.78 -1.24 -1.80
C VAL A 27 -2.79 -2.40 -1.84
N TYR A 28 -3.57 -2.60 -0.78
CA TYR A 28 -4.62 -3.63 -0.75
C TYR A 28 -5.69 -3.39 -1.81
N GLU A 29 -6.14 -2.15 -1.99
CA GLU A 29 -7.11 -1.79 -3.02
C GLU A 29 -6.57 -2.04 -4.43
N ALA A 30 -5.32 -1.65 -4.69
CA ALA A 30 -4.65 -1.90 -5.96
C ALA A 30 -4.54 -3.41 -6.25
N ILE A 31 -4.13 -4.21 -5.27
CA ILE A 31 -4.04 -5.68 -5.38
C ILE A 31 -5.41 -6.30 -5.62
N ALA A 32 -6.45 -5.84 -4.93
CA ALA A 32 -7.81 -6.34 -5.13
C ALA A 32 -8.33 -6.05 -6.55
N ALA A 33 -8.06 -4.84 -7.07
CA ALA A 33 -8.41 -4.47 -8.44
C ALA A 33 -7.61 -5.27 -9.49
N TRP A 34 -6.32 -5.51 -9.25
CA TRP A 34 -5.48 -6.37 -10.09
C TRP A 34 -6.00 -7.82 -10.11
N ASN A 35 -6.32 -8.40 -8.96
CA ASN A 35 -6.86 -9.76 -8.87
C ASN A 35 -8.19 -9.90 -9.60
N LYS A 36 -9.08 -8.90 -9.54
CA LYS A 36 -10.33 -8.90 -10.33
C LYS A 36 -10.05 -9.00 -11.83
N ARG A 37 -9.06 -8.25 -12.34
CA ARG A 37 -8.66 -8.30 -13.76
C ARG A 37 -8.03 -9.64 -14.12
N ARG A 38 -7.16 -10.17 -13.26
CA ARG A 38 -6.57 -11.50 -13.43
C ARG A 38 -7.63 -12.60 -13.51
N LEU A 39 -8.57 -12.63 -12.57
CA LEU A 39 -9.65 -13.62 -12.55
C LEU A 39 -10.59 -13.47 -13.75
N ALA A 40 -10.88 -12.24 -14.19
CA ALA A 40 -11.68 -12.01 -15.39
C ALA A 40 -10.96 -12.49 -16.68
N ALA A 41 -9.64 -12.36 -16.73
CA ALA A 41 -8.81 -12.88 -17.82
C ALA A 41 -8.77 -14.42 -17.80
N GLU A 42 -8.58 -15.02 -16.62
CA GLU A 42 -8.61 -16.46 -16.40
C GLU A 42 -9.96 -17.07 -16.80
N ALA A 43 -11.08 -16.44 -16.40
CA ALA A 43 -12.44 -16.86 -16.77
C ALA A 43 -12.71 -16.80 -18.29
N LYS A 44 -12.01 -15.91 -19.00
CA LYS A 44 -12.08 -15.76 -20.46
C LYS A 44 -11.05 -16.63 -21.19
N GLY A 45 -10.20 -17.35 -20.48
CA GLY A 45 -9.11 -18.14 -21.05
C GLY A 45 -8.03 -17.30 -21.76
N ILE A 46 -7.92 -16.01 -21.43
CA ILE A 46 -6.90 -15.13 -22.04
C ILE A 46 -5.69 -14.99 -21.12
N PRO A 47 -4.47 -14.95 -21.69
CA PRO A 47 -3.26 -14.75 -20.90
C PRO A 47 -3.29 -13.37 -20.21
N PHE A 48 -2.94 -13.35 -18.93
CA PHE A 48 -2.90 -12.14 -18.11
C PHE A 48 -1.44 -11.77 -17.80
N ASN A 49 -0.93 -10.74 -18.49
CA ASN A 49 0.48 -10.33 -18.43
C ASN A 49 0.70 -9.03 -17.63
N GLU A 50 -0.33 -8.54 -16.94
CA GLU A 50 -0.21 -7.31 -16.15
C GLU A 50 0.56 -7.60 -14.84
N PRO A 51 1.65 -6.87 -14.56
CA PRO A 51 2.42 -7.09 -13.34
C PRO A 51 1.57 -6.72 -12.11
N PRO A 52 1.75 -7.41 -10.97
CA PRO A 52 1.08 -7.03 -9.74
C PRO A 52 1.47 -5.60 -9.34
N PRO A 53 0.54 -4.83 -8.73
CA PRO A 53 0.85 -3.49 -8.26
C PRO A 53 1.97 -3.55 -7.23
N SER A 54 3.01 -2.74 -7.43
CA SER A 54 4.16 -2.71 -6.53
C SER A 54 3.73 -2.32 -5.13
N GLN A 55 4.01 -3.19 -4.15
CA GLN A 55 3.80 -2.90 -2.73
C GLN A 55 4.67 -1.75 -2.21
N ASN A 56 5.68 -1.37 -2.99
CA ASN A 56 6.52 -0.21 -2.79
C ASN A 56 6.27 0.74 -3.95
N GLY A 57 5.63 1.88 -3.71
CA GLY A 57 5.47 2.97 -4.69
C GLY A 57 6.79 3.66 -5.09
N HIS A 58 7.89 2.92 -5.28
CA HIS A 58 9.18 3.44 -5.74
C HIS A 58 9.89 2.39 -6.61
N GLN A 59 9.64 2.43 -7.91
CA GLN A 59 10.70 2.26 -8.90
C GLN A 59 10.89 3.62 -9.58
N HIS A 60 11.58 4.53 -8.89
CA HIS A 60 12.23 5.66 -9.52
C HIS A 60 13.63 5.71 -8.93
N GLY A 61 14.62 5.49 -9.79
CA GLY A 61 16.03 5.28 -9.45
C GLY A 61 16.65 4.26 -10.39
#